data_AF-A0A1C3RH47-F1
#
_entry.id   AF-A0A1C3RH47-F1
#
_cell.length_a   1.000
_cell.length_b   1.000
_cell.length_c   1.000
_cell.angle_alpha   90.00
_cell.angle_beta   90.00
_cell.angle_gamma   90.00
#
_symmetry.space_group_name_H-M   'P 1'
#
loop_
_entity.id
_entity.type
_entity.pdbx_description
1 polymer ?
#
loop_
_entity_poly.entity_id
_entity_poly.type
_entity_poly.pdbx_seq_one_letter_code
_entity_poly.pdbx_strand_id
1 'polypeptide(L)'
;MKYIPHSVAEWVMALGIAFSLGIFFVAVVEDNPWEDHSYEDAPPITLGTPAPHTDGKEKMTCSTCHAILPPDPNQSKDFRIPILVGAPSPHGDERDQQPCGNCHRYVNNLQENVTAPKGGAVGVTAAMQTGQRDVKKKPSLRFPPKAKPLDKEAHEVFTFFRFQGKVTRVFPRNPKIDPGNVTVLVDNGIKQPMWIDLAPYWFLKSEDCRIFKGMFIKGQAAADDPQNRSELAYATTIGVNGKSCFIRNSHLTGLWDPTAMMVE
;
A
#
# COMPACT_ATOMS: atom_id res chain seq x y z
N MET A 1 30.25 66.89 12.02
CA MET A 1 29.71 65.78 11.21
C MET A 1 30.34 64.49 11.73
N LYS A 2 29.56 63.59 12.33
CA LYS A 2 30.07 62.30 12.86
C LYS A 2 30.28 61.35 11.68
N TYR A 3 31.54 60.96 11.47
CA TYR A 3 31.95 59.97 10.49
C TYR A 3 31.38 58.61 10.92
N ILE A 4 30.39 58.09 10.20
CA ILE A 4 29.90 56.72 10.41
C ILE A 4 30.89 55.82 9.67
N PRO A 5 31.62 54.91 10.36
CA PRO A 5 32.61 54.08 9.70
C PRO A 5 31.91 53.23 8.62
N HIS A 6 32.45 53.28 7.41
CA HIS A 6 31.94 52.61 6.21
C HIS A 6 31.68 51.10 6.39
N SER A 7 32.19 50.46 7.45
CA SER A 7 32.00 49.04 7.71
C SER A 7 30.55 48.66 8.04
N VAL A 8 29.82 49.45 8.83
CA VAL A 8 28.50 49.00 9.33
C VAL A 8 27.46 48.99 8.21
N ALA A 9 27.46 49.99 7.34
CA ALA A 9 26.53 50.07 6.22
C ALA A 9 26.75 48.92 5.22
N GLU A 10 28.01 48.57 4.93
CA GLU A 10 28.36 47.47 4.04
C GLU A 10 27.90 46.12 4.60
N TRP A 11 28.11 45.88 5.91
CA TRP A 11 27.64 44.64 6.55
C TRP A 11 26.12 44.51 6.56
N VAL A 12 25.39 45.60 6.78
CA VAL A 12 23.93 45.61 6.75
C VAL A 12 23.41 45.29 5.35
N MET A 13 24.00 45.88 4.31
CA MET A 13 23.60 45.58 2.92
C MET A 13 23.93 44.13 2.53
N ALA A 14 25.10 43.62 2.90
CA ALA A 14 25.50 42.25 2.61
C ALA A 14 24.57 41.21 3.28
N LEU A 15 24.21 41.43 4.54
CA LEU A 15 23.27 40.55 5.26
C LEU A 15 21.86 40.61 4.65
N GLY A 16 21.40 41.79 4.26
CA GLY A 16 20.09 41.96 3.61
C GLY A 16 20.01 41.18 2.29
N ILE A 17 21.05 41.21 1.47
CA ILE A 17 21.12 40.48 0.21
C ILE A 17 21.15 38.97 0.46
N ALA A 18 22.00 38.50 1.36
CA ALA A 18 22.12 37.07 1.66
C ALA A 18 20.80 36.48 2.22
N PHE A 19 20.13 37.20 3.12
CA PHE A 19 18.85 36.78 3.68
C PHE A 19 17.74 36.74 2.63
N SER A 20 17.67 37.76 1.77
CA SER A 20 16.66 37.84 0.69
C SER A 20 16.84 36.73 -0.33
N LEU A 21 18.08 36.42 -0.72
CA LEU A 21 18.38 35.29 -1.60
C LEU A 21 18.04 33.96 -0.95
N GLY A 22 18.31 33.79 0.35
CA GLY A 22 17.94 32.58 1.09
C GLY A 22 16.44 32.31 1.06
N ILE A 23 15.62 33.33 1.33
CA ILE A 23 14.15 33.23 1.26
C ILE A 23 13.70 32.90 -0.17
N PHE A 24 14.26 33.59 -1.16
CA PHE A 24 13.92 33.34 -2.56
C PHE A 24 14.24 31.90 -3.00
N PHE A 25 15.39 31.35 -2.59
CA PHE A 25 15.74 29.96 -2.89
C PHE A 25 14.81 28.95 -2.23
N VAL A 26 14.43 29.16 -0.96
CA VAL A 26 13.42 28.31 -0.29
C VAL A 26 12.09 28.38 -1.04
N ALA A 27 11.66 29.57 -1.45
CA ALA A 27 10.39 29.75 -2.14
C ALA A 27 10.36 29.21 -3.59
N VAL A 28 11.51 29.09 -4.26
CA VAL A 28 11.57 28.65 -5.67
C VAL A 28 11.94 27.18 -5.82
N VAL A 29 12.64 26.59 -4.83
CA VAL A 29 13.12 25.19 -4.93
C VAL A 29 12.19 24.21 -4.20
N GLU A 30 11.41 24.66 -3.21
CA GLU A 30 10.35 23.86 -2.60
C GLU A 30 9.00 24.31 -3.15
N ASP A 31 8.35 23.43 -3.92
CA ASP A 31 7.07 23.73 -4.61
C ASP A 31 5.93 24.16 -3.65
N ASN A 32 6.06 23.91 -2.35
CA ASN A 32 5.33 24.61 -1.28
C ASN A 32 5.89 24.12 0.07
N PRO A 33 6.70 24.90 0.80
CA PRO A 33 7.18 24.50 2.14
C PRO A 33 6.06 24.41 3.18
N TRP A 34 4.82 24.76 2.79
CA TRP A 34 3.61 24.71 3.60
C TRP A 34 2.63 23.61 3.16
N GLU A 35 2.96 22.79 2.15
CA GLU A 35 2.09 21.70 1.64
C GLU A 35 2.17 20.39 2.44
N ASP A 36 2.71 20.41 3.66
CA ASP A 36 2.88 19.20 4.47
C ASP A 36 1.64 18.82 5.31
N HIS A 37 0.48 19.38 4.97
CA HIS A 37 -0.80 18.95 5.52
C HIS A 37 -1.76 18.67 4.36
N SER A 38 -1.57 17.54 3.69
CA SER A 38 -2.64 16.91 2.92
C SER A 38 -3.78 16.54 3.86
N TYR A 39 -4.60 17.54 4.22
CA TYR A 39 -5.92 17.35 4.82
C TYR A 39 -6.82 16.49 3.91
N GLU A 40 -6.41 16.24 2.67
CA GLU A 40 -7.13 15.43 1.68
C GLU A 40 -6.95 13.91 1.82
N ASP A 41 -6.05 13.42 2.67
CA ASP A 41 -5.78 11.97 2.77
C ASP A 41 -6.62 11.23 3.82
N ALA A 42 -7.40 11.95 4.61
CA ALA A 42 -8.24 11.34 5.64
C ALA A 42 -9.47 10.68 4.97
N PRO A 43 -9.62 9.35 5.04
CA PRO A 43 -10.69 8.66 4.34
C PRO A 43 -12.07 9.11 4.85
N PRO A 44 -13.11 9.12 4.01
CA PRO A 44 -14.47 9.41 4.49
C PRO A 44 -14.89 8.43 5.60
N ILE A 45 -15.59 8.92 6.62
CA ILE A 45 -16.11 8.11 7.73
C ILE A 45 -17.61 8.30 7.87
N THR A 46 -18.30 7.34 8.49
CA THR A 46 -19.73 7.50 8.82
C THR A 46 -19.92 8.13 10.19
N LEU A 47 -21.04 8.83 10.37
CA LEU A 47 -21.38 9.50 11.61
C LEU A 47 -21.38 8.51 12.80
N GLY A 48 -20.66 8.86 13.87
CA GLY A 48 -20.55 8.03 15.08
C GLY A 48 -19.39 7.03 15.07
N THR A 49 -18.58 6.98 14.01
CA THR A 49 -17.35 6.16 13.98
C THR A 49 -16.39 6.62 15.09
N PRO A 50 -15.96 5.73 16.01
CA PRO A 50 -15.01 6.09 17.07
C PRO A 50 -13.62 6.38 16.46
N ALA A 51 -12.93 7.38 17.01
CA ALA A 51 -11.58 7.73 16.59
C ALA A 51 -10.61 6.58 16.90
N PRO A 52 -9.88 6.04 15.89
CA PRO A 52 -8.89 4.98 16.11
C PRO A 52 -7.51 5.51 16.51
N HIS A 53 -7.32 6.84 16.51
CA HIS A 53 -6.07 7.52 16.85
C HIS A 53 -6.07 8.04 18.30
N THR A 54 -4.88 8.17 18.87
CA THR A 54 -4.62 8.63 20.26
C THR A 54 -3.61 9.78 20.34
N ASP A 55 -3.37 10.45 19.21
CA ASP A 55 -2.36 11.50 19.03
C ASP A 55 -2.89 12.90 19.38
N GLY A 56 -4.03 13.00 20.06
CA GLY A 56 -4.73 14.24 20.37
C GLY A 56 -5.78 14.62 19.33
N LYS A 57 -5.74 14.03 18.13
CA LYS A 57 -6.76 14.27 17.08
C LYS A 57 -8.13 13.72 17.49
N GLU A 58 -8.19 12.76 18.42
CA GLU A 58 -9.44 12.22 18.96
C GLU A 58 -10.26 13.25 19.75
N LYS A 59 -9.63 14.38 20.11
CA LYS A 59 -10.27 15.50 20.79
C LYS A 59 -10.78 16.57 19.83
N MET A 60 -10.48 16.45 18.53
CA MET A 60 -10.96 17.36 17.49
C MET A 60 -12.26 16.87 16.89
N THR A 61 -13.05 17.78 16.30
CA THR A 61 -14.23 17.41 15.53
C THR A 61 -13.80 16.62 14.30
N CYS A 62 -14.33 15.41 14.10
CA CYS A 62 -13.90 14.52 13.02
C CYS A 62 -14.00 15.16 11.62
N SER A 63 -14.96 16.06 11.42
CA SER A 63 -15.15 16.81 10.16
C SER A 63 -14.03 17.79 9.83
N THR A 64 -13.10 18.03 10.75
CA THR A 64 -11.90 18.86 10.50
C THR A 64 -10.95 18.18 9.53
N CYS A 65 -10.95 16.84 9.51
CA CYS A 65 -10.07 16.04 8.67
C CYS A 65 -10.85 15.10 7.75
N HIS A 66 -11.94 14.50 8.20
CA HIS A 66 -12.68 13.49 7.44
C HIS A 66 -13.96 14.06 6.80
N ALA A 67 -14.27 13.61 5.59
CA ALA A 67 -15.62 13.76 5.04
C ALA A 67 -16.60 12.85 5.81
N ILE A 68 -17.67 13.41 6.35
CA ILE A 68 -18.68 12.65 7.11
C ILE A 68 -19.79 12.21 6.16
N LEU A 69 -19.89 10.91 5.92
CA LEU A 69 -20.95 10.31 5.12
C LEU A 69 -22.23 10.12 5.94
N PRO A 70 -23.42 10.25 5.32
CA PRO A 70 -24.67 9.93 5.98
C PRO A 70 -24.67 8.45 6.42
N PRO A 71 -25.38 8.12 7.51
CA PRO A 71 -25.46 6.74 7.99
C PRO A 71 -26.06 5.85 6.90
N ASP A 72 -25.29 4.86 6.45
CA ASP A 72 -25.77 3.86 5.51
C ASP A 72 -26.81 2.97 6.23
N PRO A 73 -28.06 2.89 5.76
CA PRO A 73 -29.11 2.11 6.40
C PRO A 73 -28.83 0.61 6.46
N ASN A 74 -27.90 0.11 5.63
CA ASN A 74 -27.46 -1.28 5.64
C ASN A 74 -26.14 -1.49 6.40
N GLN A 75 -25.51 -0.43 6.91
CA GLN A 75 -24.30 -0.55 7.69
C GLN A 75 -24.64 -1.02 9.10
N SER A 76 -24.19 -2.25 9.41
CA SER A 76 -24.22 -2.82 10.76
C SER A 76 -23.68 -1.81 11.77
N LYS A 77 -24.45 -1.51 12.83
CA LYS A 77 -24.01 -0.69 13.98
C LYS A 77 -22.80 -1.29 14.73
N ASP A 78 -22.45 -2.54 14.41
CA ASP A 78 -21.22 -3.16 14.87
C ASP A 78 -20.05 -2.75 13.96
N PHE A 79 -19.31 -1.73 14.40
CA PHE A 79 -18.11 -1.20 13.74
C PHE A 79 -16.90 -2.12 13.85
N ARG A 80 -17.02 -3.28 14.51
CA ARG A 80 -15.91 -4.20 14.69
C ARG A 80 -15.57 -4.92 13.39
N ILE A 81 -14.27 -4.99 13.10
CA ILE A 81 -13.76 -5.60 11.87
C ILE A 81 -13.97 -7.13 11.93
N PRO A 82 -14.52 -7.78 10.89
CA PRO A 82 -14.74 -9.22 10.88
C PRO A 82 -13.43 -10.01 10.87
N ILE A 83 -13.29 -11.00 11.77
CA ILE A 83 -12.17 -11.96 11.81
C ILE A 83 -12.67 -13.40 11.99
N LEU A 84 -11.90 -14.38 11.51
CA LEU A 84 -12.13 -15.78 11.84
C LEU A 84 -11.71 -16.06 13.30
N VAL A 85 -12.48 -16.90 13.99
CA VAL A 85 -12.12 -17.38 15.33
C VAL A 85 -10.80 -18.15 15.24
N GLY A 86 -9.83 -17.80 16.09
CA GLY A 86 -8.51 -18.42 16.11
C GLY A 86 -7.54 -17.90 15.05
N ALA A 87 -7.90 -16.87 14.27
CA ALA A 87 -6.95 -16.22 13.36
C ALA A 87 -5.75 -15.65 14.18
N PRO A 88 -4.49 -15.89 13.75
CA PRO A 88 -3.34 -15.34 14.44
C PRO A 88 -3.38 -13.82 14.38
N SER A 89 -3.03 -13.17 15.49
CA SER A 89 -2.96 -11.72 15.55
C SER A 89 -1.84 -11.22 14.61
N PRO A 90 -2.14 -10.34 13.64
CA PRO A 90 -1.12 -9.74 12.79
C PRO A 90 -0.45 -8.51 13.43
N HIS A 91 -0.91 -8.13 14.62
CA HIS A 91 -0.34 -7.01 15.37
C HIS A 91 0.96 -7.47 16.06
N GLY A 92 1.74 -6.52 16.53
CA GLY A 92 3.01 -6.76 17.24
C GLY A 92 3.16 -5.82 18.43
N ASP A 93 2.03 -5.48 19.04
CA ASP A 93 1.91 -4.49 20.10
C ASP A 93 0.94 -4.97 21.20
N GLU A 94 0.63 -4.10 22.15
CA GLU A 94 -0.18 -4.44 23.33
C GLU A 94 -1.60 -4.96 22.99
N ARG A 95 -2.08 -4.75 21.75
CA ARG A 95 -3.37 -5.30 21.30
C ARG A 95 -3.34 -6.82 21.20
N ASP A 96 -2.17 -7.44 21.06
CA ASP A 96 -2.01 -8.90 21.06
C ASP A 96 -2.39 -9.54 22.40
N GLN A 97 -2.43 -8.73 23.47
CA GLN A 97 -2.77 -9.18 24.82
C GLN A 97 -4.26 -9.00 25.14
N GLN A 98 -5.03 -8.35 24.27
CA GLN A 98 -6.44 -8.06 24.49
C GLN A 98 -7.35 -9.12 23.83
N PRO A 99 -8.54 -9.41 24.41
CA PRO A 99 -9.53 -10.26 23.75
C PRO A 99 -9.93 -9.68 22.38
N CYS A 100 -9.82 -10.46 21.30
CA CYS A 100 -10.09 -9.94 19.95
C CYS A 100 -11.52 -9.41 19.81
N GLY A 101 -12.49 -9.98 20.55
CA GLY A 101 -13.89 -9.56 20.55
C GLY A 101 -14.16 -8.10 20.98
N ASN A 102 -13.18 -7.45 21.60
CA ASN A 102 -13.29 -6.03 21.96
C ASN A 102 -13.26 -5.11 20.73
N CYS A 103 -12.48 -5.48 19.70
CA CYS A 103 -12.27 -4.66 18.50
C CYS A 103 -12.75 -5.35 17.21
N HIS A 104 -12.94 -6.67 17.24
CA HIS A 104 -13.31 -7.48 16.09
C HIS A 104 -14.62 -8.24 16.33
N ARG A 105 -15.38 -8.45 15.25
CA ARG A 105 -16.53 -9.36 15.26
C ARG A 105 -16.09 -10.69 14.67
N TYR A 106 -16.54 -11.79 15.26
CA TYR A 106 -16.20 -13.10 14.72
C TYR A 106 -17.12 -13.45 13.56
N VAL A 107 -16.55 -13.77 12.40
CA VAL A 107 -17.29 -14.24 11.22
C VAL A 107 -17.18 -15.76 11.11
N ASN A 108 -17.87 -16.46 12.00
CA ASN A 108 -18.20 -17.87 11.83
C ASN A 108 -19.65 -18.06 12.31
N ASN A 109 -20.53 -18.54 11.43
CA ASN A 109 -21.92 -18.91 11.74
C ASN A 109 -22.04 -20.17 12.64
N LEU A 110 -21.01 -20.48 13.42
CA LEU A 110 -21.07 -21.47 14.51
C LEU A 110 -21.24 -20.74 15.84
N GLN A 111 -22.17 -19.80 15.88
CA GLN A 111 -22.76 -19.30 17.12
C GLN A 111 -23.96 -20.18 17.50
N GLU A 112 -23.79 -21.50 17.43
CA GLU A 112 -24.65 -22.43 18.17
C GLU A 112 -23.83 -22.96 19.35
N ASN A 113 -24.12 -22.39 20.52
CA ASN A 113 -23.83 -22.93 21.84
C ASN A 113 -22.45 -23.57 22.05
N VAL A 114 -21.41 -22.75 22.23
CA VAL A 114 -20.22 -23.19 22.97
C VAL A 114 -20.27 -22.60 24.37
N THR A 115 -20.90 -23.36 25.26
CA THR A 115 -20.78 -23.21 26.72
C THR A 115 -19.30 -23.21 27.08
N ALA A 116 -18.85 -22.14 27.74
CA ALA A 116 -17.47 -21.94 28.14
C ALA A 116 -16.95 -23.06 29.05
N PRO A 117 -15.81 -23.72 28.73
CA PRO A 117 -15.07 -24.48 29.72
C PRO A 117 -14.23 -23.51 30.57
N LYS A 118 -14.48 -23.53 31.88
CA LYS A 118 -13.61 -22.92 32.88
C LYS A 118 -12.27 -23.67 32.92
N GLY A 119 -11.18 -22.90 32.89
CA GLY A 119 -9.93 -23.25 33.57
C GLY A 119 -8.93 -24.06 32.75
N GLY A 120 -7.79 -23.42 32.45
CA GLY A 120 -6.60 -24.12 31.96
C GLY A 120 -5.64 -23.17 31.25
N ALA A 121 -4.82 -22.45 32.01
CA ALA A 121 -3.68 -21.72 31.45
C ALA A 121 -2.66 -22.75 30.92
N VAL A 122 -2.66 -22.98 29.62
CA VAL A 122 -1.63 -23.77 28.95
C VAL A 122 -0.48 -22.82 28.62
N GLY A 123 0.58 -22.90 29.41
CA GLY A 123 1.84 -22.22 29.14
C GLY A 123 2.43 -22.74 27.83
N VAL A 124 2.47 -21.89 26.81
CA VAL A 124 3.14 -22.20 25.55
C VAL A 124 4.63 -21.92 25.73
N THR A 125 5.41 -22.97 25.89
CA THR A 125 6.88 -22.91 25.84
C THR A 125 7.30 -22.62 24.39
N ALA A 126 7.78 -21.39 24.15
CA ALA A 126 8.42 -21.02 22.90
C ALA A 126 9.75 -21.77 22.77
N ALA A 127 9.77 -22.84 21.98
CA ALA A 127 11.00 -23.52 21.59
C ALA A 127 11.76 -22.64 20.57
N MET A 128 12.86 -22.01 21.00
CA MET A 128 13.83 -21.38 20.10
C MET A 128 14.47 -22.47 19.23
N GLN A 129 14.04 -22.57 17.99
CA GLN A 129 14.62 -23.48 16.99
C GLN A 129 15.85 -22.83 16.36
N THR A 130 17.04 -23.11 16.89
CA THR A 130 18.33 -22.82 16.25
C THR A 130 18.59 -23.84 15.14
N GLY A 131 17.83 -23.75 14.05
CA GLY A 131 18.01 -24.56 12.85
C GLY A 131 18.81 -23.80 11.81
N GLN A 132 20.09 -24.17 11.68
CA GLN A 132 21.01 -23.73 10.63
C GLN A 132 20.42 -24.17 9.27
N ARG A 133 19.71 -23.24 8.61
CA ARG A 133 19.08 -23.49 7.31
C ARG A 133 20.16 -23.54 6.24
N ASP A 134 20.27 -24.69 5.58
CA ASP A 134 20.92 -24.80 4.29
C ASP A 134 20.40 -23.67 3.38
N VAL A 135 21.31 -22.82 2.93
CA VAL A 135 21.01 -21.71 2.03
C VAL A 135 20.68 -22.32 0.67
N LYS A 136 19.42 -22.76 0.51
CA LYS A 136 18.83 -23.11 -0.79
C LYS A 136 19.16 -21.96 -1.73
N LYS A 137 20.00 -22.22 -2.74
CA LYS A 137 20.43 -21.26 -3.76
C LYS A 137 19.20 -20.45 -4.18
N LYS A 138 19.15 -19.17 -3.80
CA LYS A 138 18.03 -18.30 -4.14
C LYS A 138 17.90 -18.31 -5.67
N PRO A 139 16.74 -18.66 -6.25
CA PRO A 139 16.55 -18.60 -7.69
C PRO A 139 16.97 -17.23 -8.19
N SER A 140 17.68 -17.21 -9.32
CA SER A 140 18.18 -15.98 -9.93
C SER A 140 17.00 -15.14 -10.41
N LEU A 141 16.50 -14.25 -9.54
CA LEU A 141 15.49 -13.23 -9.83
C LEU A 141 16.06 -12.11 -10.74
N ARG A 142 16.99 -12.43 -11.66
CA ARG A 142 17.63 -11.44 -12.55
C ARG A 142 16.66 -10.90 -13.59
N PHE A 143 15.80 -11.75 -14.13
CA PHE A 143 14.85 -11.40 -15.18
C PHE A 143 13.45 -11.89 -14.81
N PRO A 144 12.39 -11.19 -15.23
CA PRO A 144 11.04 -11.71 -15.08
C PRO A 144 10.90 -13.02 -15.88
N PRO A 145 10.09 -13.97 -15.41
CA PRO A 145 9.65 -15.09 -16.24
C PRO A 145 8.95 -14.53 -17.48
N LYS A 146 9.02 -15.25 -18.61
CA LYS A 146 8.24 -14.87 -19.78
C LYS A 146 6.75 -14.94 -19.42
N ALA A 147 6.01 -13.90 -19.76
CA ALA A 147 4.56 -13.92 -19.63
C ALA A 147 4.00 -15.08 -20.46
N LYS A 148 3.16 -15.91 -19.83
CA LYS A 148 2.37 -16.90 -20.54
C LYS A 148 1.25 -16.13 -21.26
N PRO A 149 0.92 -16.45 -22.52
CA PRO A 149 -0.33 -15.97 -23.11
C PRO A 149 -1.49 -16.37 -22.20
N LEU A 150 -2.32 -15.41 -21.84
CA LEU A 150 -3.54 -15.67 -21.08
C LEU A 150 -4.62 -16.12 -22.07
N ASP A 151 -5.23 -17.27 -21.82
CA ASP A 151 -6.42 -17.70 -22.54
C ASP A 151 -7.67 -16.98 -22.00
N LYS A 152 -8.80 -17.09 -22.72
CA LYS A 152 -10.07 -16.45 -22.33
C LYS A 152 -10.59 -16.95 -20.98
N GLU A 153 -10.20 -18.16 -20.60
CA GLU A 153 -10.62 -18.86 -19.38
C GLU A 153 -9.55 -18.80 -18.27
N ALA A 154 -8.52 -17.95 -18.40
CA ALA A 154 -7.46 -17.84 -17.41
C ALA A 154 -8.01 -17.55 -16.00
N HIS A 155 -9.12 -16.82 -15.91
CA HIS A 155 -9.78 -16.52 -14.64
C HIS A 155 -10.32 -17.76 -13.89
N GLU A 156 -10.50 -18.90 -14.56
CA GLU A 156 -10.94 -20.16 -13.94
C GLU A 156 -9.77 -20.92 -13.29
N VAL A 157 -8.56 -20.77 -13.83
CA VAL A 157 -7.35 -21.46 -13.35
C VAL A 157 -6.63 -20.61 -12.31
N PHE A 158 -6.65 -19.30 -12.47
CA PHE A 158 -5.85 -18.41 -11.65
C PHE A 158 -6.51 -18.10 -10.30
N THR A 159 -5.70 -18.13 -9.24
CA THR A 159 -6.12 -17.69 -7.92
C THR A 159 -5.81 -16.20 -7.74
N PHE A 160 -6.84 -15.43 -7.37
CA PHE A 160 -6.69 -14.01 -7.04
C PHE A 160 -6.17 -13.83 -5.62
N PHE A 161 -5.23 -12.91 -5.44
CA PHE A 161 -4.67 -12.56 -4.14
C PHE A 161 -4.30 -11.08 -4.07
N ARG A 162 -4.22 -10.57 -2.85
CA ARG A 162 -3.72 -9.22 -2.58
C ARG A 162 -2.20 -9.23 -2.47
N PHE A 163 -1.56 -8.22 -3.04
CA PHE A 163 -0.14 -7.99 -2.88
C PHE A 163 0.13 -6.58 -2.37
N GLN A 164 1.24 -6.41 -1.67
CA GLN A 164 1.78 -5.12 -1.29
C GLN A 164 3.28 -5.24 -1.05
N GLY A 165 4.03 -4.17 -1.29
CA GLY A 165 5.45 -4.14 -1.00
C GLY A 165 6.20 -3.05 -1.76
N LYS A 166 7.51 -3.00 -1.51
CA LYS A 166 8.43 -2.07 -2.16
C LYS A 166 8.86 -2.62 -3.51
N VAL A 167 8.84 -1.78 -4.54
CA VAL A 167 9.34 -2.10 -5.87
C VAL A 167 10.86 -2.12 -5.85
N THR A 168 11.47 -3.29 -5.98
CA THR A 168 12.93 -3.43 -5.99
C THR A 168 13.52 -3.37 -7.39
N ARG A 169 12.74 -3.74 -8.41
CA ARG A 169 13.10 -3.67 -9.83
C ARG A 169 11.90 -3.37 -10.72
N VAL A 170 12.16 -2.74 -11.85
CA VAL A 170 11.20 -2.46 -12.92
C VAL A 170 11.82 -2.95 -14.23
N PHE A 171 11.06 -3.68 -15.03
CA PHE A 171 11.43 -4.23 -16.33
C PHE A 171 10.31 -3.92 -17.35
N PRO A 172 10.62 -3.61 -18.61
CA PRO A 172 11.95 -3.27 -19.11
C PRO A 172 12.44 -1.95 -18.50
N ARG A 173 13.76 -1.77 -18.38
CA ARG A 173 14.34 -0.54 -17.82
C ARG A 173 14.09 0.68 -18.72
N ASN A 174 13.93 0.45 -20.03
CA ASN A 174 13.60 1.48 -21.00
C ASN A 174 12.37 1.05 -21.82
N PRO A 175 11.18 1.61 -21.52
CA PRO A 175 9.95 1.23 -22.20
C PRO A 175 9.90 1.69 -23.66
N LYS A 176 10.82 2.55 -24.12
CA LYS A 176 10.91 2.93 -25.53
C LYS A 176 11.51 1.82 -26.42
N ILE A 177 12.31 0.93 -25.82
CA ILE A 177 13.01 -0.14 -26.55
C ILE A 177 12.15 -1.41 -26.58
N ASP A 178 11.42 -1.66 -25.51
CA ASP A 178 10.54 -2.81 -25.36
C ASP A 178 9.14 -2.29 -24.98
N PRO A 179 8.21 -2.21 -25.95
CA PRO A 179 6.87 -1.66 -25.74
C PRO A 179 5.95 -2.62 -24.99
N GLY A 180 6.46 -3.75 -24.50
CA GLY A 180 5.71 -4.73 -23.73
C GLY A 180 5.20 -4.20 -22.38
N ASN A 181 4.58 -5.11 -21.64
CA ASN A 181 4.09 -4.82 -20.30
C ASN A 181 5.25 -4.46 -19.38
N VAL A 182 4.98 -3.52 -18.47
CA VAL A 182 5.89 -3.24 -17.37
C VAL A 182 5.74 -4.36 -16.34
N THR A 183 6.83 -5.04 -16.02
CA THR A 183 6.89 -6.04 -14.95
C THR A 183 7.73 -5.50 -13.80
N VAL A 184 7.24 -5.67 -12.57
CA VAL A 184 7.92 -5.18 -11.36
C VAL A 184 8.24 -6.30 -10.40
N LEU A 185 9.38 -6.21 -9.72
CA LEU A 185 9.74 -7.12 -8.63
C LEU A 185 9.36 -6.49 -7.30
N VAL A 186 8.37 -7.06 -6.62
CA VAL A 186 7.82 -6.52 -5.37
C VAL A 186 8.33 -7.32 -4.18
N ASP A 187 8.90 -6.61 -3.20
CA ASP A 187 9.38 -7.18 -1.94
C ASP A 187 8.52 -6.68 -0.78
N ASN A 188 7.88 -7.61 -0.06
CA ASN A 188 7.03 -7.30 1.08
C ASN A 188 7.76 -7.44 2.43
N GLY A 189 9.06 -7.79 2.43
CA GLY A 189 9.88 -7.96 3.63
C GLY A 189 9.62 -9.24 4.43
N ILE A 190 8.60 -10.04 4.08
CA ILE A 190 8.20 -11.25 4.82
C ILE A 190 8.46 -12.51 3.98
N LYS A 191 8.01 -12.49 2.73
CA LYS A 191 8.13 -13.60 1.76
C LYS A 191 9.20 -13.28 0.72
N GLN A 192 9.53 -14.25 -0.12
CA GLN A 192 10.42 -14.01 -1.26
C GLN A 192 9.80 -12.97 -2.20
N PRO A 193 10.62 -12.06 -2.77
CA PRO A 193 10.13 -11.09 -3.76
C PRO A 193 9.49 -11.80 -4.95
N MET A 194 8.46 -11.17 -5.52
CA MET A 194 7.69 -11.76 -6.62
C MET A 194 7.60 -10.82 -7.82
N TRP A 195 7.57 -11.39 -9.02
CA TRP A 195 7.35 -10.64 -10.24
C TRP A 195 5.86 -10.44 -10.48
N ILE A 196 5.48 -9.20 -10.79
CA ILE A 196 4.11 -8.81 -11.09
C ILE A 196 4.09 -8.10 -12.44
N ASP A 197 3.35 -8.67 -13.38
CA ASP A 197 3.08 -8.11 -14.69
C ASP A 197 1.95 -7.08 -14.61
N LEU A 198 2.24 -5.87 -15.06
CA LEU A 198 1.31 -4.74 -15.04
C LEU A 198 0.76 -4.49 -16.44
N ALA A 199 0.61 -3.22 -16.82
CA ALA A 199 0.22 -2.75 -18.14
C ALA A 199 1.43 -2.21 -18.93
N PRO A 200 1.26 -1.96 -20.23
CA PRO A 200 2.20 -1.15 -21.00
C PRO A 200 2.43 0.22 -20.38
N TYR A 201 3.65 0.75 -20.52
CA TYR A 201 4.04 2.02 -19.90
C TYR A 201 3.15 3.20 -20.29
N TRP A 202 2.69 3.26 -21.54
CA TRP A 202 1.81 4.33 -22.02
C TRP A 202 0.46 4.34 -21.31
N PHE A 203 -0.08 3.16 -20.98
CA PHE A 203 -1.35 3.01 -20.28
C PHE A 203 -1.20 3.38 -18.80
N LEU A 204 -0.13 2.90 -18.15
CA LEU A 204 0.18 3.34 -16.79
C LEU A 204 0.38 4.85 -16.69
N LYS A 205 0.89 5.48 -17.75
CA LYS A 205 1.03 6.94 -17.82
C LYS A 205 -0.32 7.64 -18.01
N SER A 206 -1.23 7.14 -18.85
CA SER A 206 -2.56 7.74 -19.05
C SER A 206 -3.43 7.65 -17.79
N GLU A 207 -3.32 6.55 -17.05
CA GLU A 207 -4.01 6.35 -15.77
C GLU A 207 -3.33 7.08 -14.59
N ASP A 208 -2.20 7.76 -14.82
CA ASP A 208 -1.34 8.36 -13.80
C ASP A 208 -0.94 7.38 -12.67
N CYS A 209 -0.67 6.14 -13.05
CA CYS A 209 -0.15 5.07 -12.18
C CYS A 209 1.28 4.68 -12.58
N ARG A 210 2.15 5.68 -12.71
CA ARG A 210 3.58 5.48 -13.04
C ARG A 210 4.32 4.86 -11.86
N ILE A 211 5.13 3.84 -12.14
CA ILE A 211 5.83 3.07 -11.11
C ILE A 211 7.34 3.18 -11.27
N PHE A 212 8.01 3.46 -10.16
CA PHE A 212 9.45 3.60 -10.08
C PHE A 212 10.02 2.63 -9.05
N LYS A 213 11.30 2.30 -9.23
CA LYS A 213 12.07 1.56 -8.23
C LYS A 213 12.06 2.36 -6.92
N GLY A 214 11.76 1.68 -5.82
CA GLY A 214 11.72 2.24 -4.47
C GLY A 214 10.31 2.60 -4.00
N MET A 215 9.34 2.72 -4.90
CA MET A 215 7.95 3.01 -4.52
C MET A 215 7.33 1.85 -3.75
N PHE A 216 6.41 2.18 -2.83
CA PHE A 216 5.53 1.20 -2.23
C PHE A 216 4.25 1.09 -3.06
N ILE A 217 3.90 -0.12 -3.46
CA ILE A 217 2.69 -0.40 -4.22
C ILE A 217 1.86 -1.46 -3.51
N LYS A 218 0.54 -1.44 -3.74
CA LYS A 218 -0.41 -2.46 -3.28
C LYS A 218 -1.42 -2.77 -4.37
N GLY A 219 -2.13 -3.87 -4.31
CA GLY A 219 -3.14 -4.17 -5.33
C GLY A 219 -3.66 -5.59 -5.26
N GLN A 220 -4.36 -5.99 -6.31
CA GLN A 220 -4.82 -7.36 -6.52
C GLN A 220 -4.15 -7.92 -7.77
N ALA A 221 -3.72 -9.17 -7.68
CA ALA A 221 -3.12 -9.89 -8.79
C ALA A 221 -3.70 -11.31 -8.84
N ALA A 222 -3.48 -11.98 -9.97
CA ALA A 222 -3.83 -13.36 -10.19
C ALA A 222 -2.58 -14.16 -10.56
N ALA A 223 -2.46 -15.38 -10.04
CA ALA A 223 -1.40 -16.33 -10.42
C ALA A 223 -1.98 -17.75 -10.44
N ASP A 224 -1.34 -18.65 -11.19
CA ASP A 224 -1.67 -20.08 -11.22
C ASP A 224 -1.49 -20.67 -9.79
N ASP A 225 -0.28 -20.56 -9.23
CA ASP A 225 -0.04 -20.81 -7.80
C ASP A 225 0.47 -19.54 -7.07
N PRO A 226 -0.35 -18.87 -6.23
CA PRO A 226 0.04 -17.67 -5.49
C PRO A 226 1.07 -17.94 -4.37
N GLN A 227 1.31 -19.21 -4.00
CA GLN A 227 2.40 -19.59 -3.10
C GLN A 227 3.73 -19.71 -3.86
N ASN A 228 3.70 -20.04 -5.16
CA ASN A 228 4.88 -20.10 -6.00
C ASN A 228 5.36 -18.71 -6.44
N ARG A 229 6.18 -18.07 -5.58
CA ARG A 229 6.74 -16.72 -5.83
C ARG A 229 7.73 -16.63 -7.01
N SER A 230 8.09 -17.76 -7.61
CA SER A 230 8.94 -17.78 -8.81
C SER A 230 8.16 -17.54 -10.10
N GLU A 231 6.83 -17.69 -10.05
CA GLU A 231 5.94 -17.43 -11.17
C GLU A 231 5.58 -15.95 -11.32
N LEU A 232 5.18 -15.60 -12.54
CA LEU A 232 4.72 -14.27 -12.88
C LEU A 232 3.24 -14.14 -12.48
N ALA A 233 2.94 -13.18 -11.60
CA ALA A 233 1.57 -12.81 -11.28
C ALA A 233 1.09 -11.68 -12.19
N TYR A 234 -0.20 -11.64 -12.51
CA TYR A 234 -0.80 -10.62 -13.37
C TYR A 234 -1.65 -9.68 -12.53
N ALA A 235 -1.27 -8.41 -12.45
CA ALA A 235 -2.03 -7.42 -11.68
C ALA A 235 -3.38 -7.13 -12.34
N THR A 236 -4.46 -7.17 -11.56
CA THR A 236 -5.78 -6.69 -11.98
C THR A 236 -6.00 -5.25 -11.53
N THR A 237 -5.47 -4.88 -10.36
CA THR A 237 -5.48 -3.52 -9.84
C THR A 237 -4.11 -3.16 -9.28
N ILE A 238 -3.77 -1.87 -9.30
CA ILE A 238 -2.60 -1.34 -8.62
C ILE A 238 -2.90 -0.02 -7.94
N GLY A 239 -2.43 0.10 -6.71
CA GLY A 239 -2.43 1.28 -5.87
C GLY A 239 -1.03 1.90 -5.85
N VAL A 240 -0.92 3.14 -6.33
CA VAL A 240 0.32 3.91 -6.39
C VAL A 240 0.03 5.31 -5.85
N ASN A 241 0.77 5.77 -4.84
CA ASN A 241 0.59 7.10 -4.22
C ASN A 241 -0.88 7.40 -3.84
N GLY A 242 -1.55 6.46 -3.17
CA GLY A 242 -2.95 6.63 -2.77
C GLY A 242 -3.99 6.43 -3.88
N LYS A 243 -3.60 6.57 -5.16
CA LYS A 243 -4.48 6.33 -6.31
C LYS A 243 -4.57 4.84 -6.66
N SER A 244 -5.75 4.37 -7.03
CA SER A 244 -5.98 3.01 -7.53
C SER A 244 -6.27 3.02 -9.02
N CYS A 245 -5.60 2.18 -9.79
CA CYS A 245 -5.80 1.99 -11.22
C CYS A 245 -6.20 0.54 -11.52
N PHE A 246 -7.18 0.40 -12.40
CA PHE A 246 -7.58 -0.89 -12.95
C PHE A 246 -6.71 -1.21 -14.16
N ILE A 247 -6.15 -2.41 -14.18
CA ILE A 247 -5.19 -2.88 -15.18
C ILE A 247 -5.85 -3.93 -16.06
N ARG A 248 -6.56 -4.88 -15.45
CA ARG A 248 -7.25 -5.99 -16.15
C ARG A 248 -8.67 -6.15 -15.63
N ASN A 249 -9.54 -6.68 -16.48
CA ASN A 249 -10.88 -7.10 -16.09
C ASN A 249 -10.86 -8.46 -15.36
N SER A 250 -12.05 -9.01 -15.05
CA SER A 250 -12.22 -10.32 -14.42
C SER A 250 -11.63 -11.48 -15.22
N HIS A 251 -11.58 -11.36 -16.55
CA HIS A 251 -11.00 -12.34 -17.48
C HIS A 251 -9.48 -12.18 -17.66
N LEU A 252 -8.81 -11.37 -16.83
CA LEU A 252 -7.39 -11.04 -16.94
C LEU A 252 -6.99 -10.41 -18.28
N THR A 253 -7.97 -9.89 -19.05
CA THR A 253 -7.71 -9.15 -20.27
C THR A 253 -7.32 -7.72 -19.92
N GLY A 254 -6.25 -7.21 -20.53
CA GLY A 254 -5.76 -5.85 -20.28
C GLY A 254 -6.73 -4.80 -20.78
N LEU A 255 -7.04 -3.79 -19.95
CA LEU A 255 -7.95 -2.69 -20.31
C LEU A 255 -7.38 -1.76 -21.40
N TRP A 256 -6.11 -1.93 -21.75
CA TRP A 256 -5.46 -1.29 -22.89
C TRP A 256 -5.70 -2.01 -24.22
N ASP A 257 -6.23 -3.24 -24.19
CA ASP A 257 -6.59 -3.96 -25.40
C ASP A 257 -8.00 -3.49 -25.83
N PRO A 258 -8.17 -2.89 -27.02
CA PRO A 258 -9.48 -2.42 -27.47
C PRO A 258 -10.52 -3.55 -27.58
N THR A 259 -10.08 -4.81 -27.70
CA THR A 259 -10.99 -5.96 -27.70
C THR A 259 -11.55 -6.27 -26.31
N ALA A 260 -10.86 -5.88 -25.23
CA ALA A 260 -11.27 -6.14 -23.86
C ALA A 260 -12.59 -5.43 -23.49
N MET A 261 -12.87 -4.30 -24.13
CA MET A 261 -14.08 -3.49 -23.87
C MET A 261 -15.34 -4.02 -24.57
N MET A 262 -15.22 -5.03 -25.46
CA MET A 262 -16.34 -5.57 -26.24
C MET A 262 -16.89 -6.89 -25.68
N VAL A 263 -16.36 -7.39 -24.56
CA VAL A 263 -16.64 -8.74 -24.02
C VAL A 263 -17.48 -8.69 -22.73
N GLU A 264 -18.05 -7.54 -22.38
CA GLU A 264 -19.05 -7.42 -21.28
C GLU A 264 -20.47 -7.84 -21.71
#